data_AF-A0A7Y1TYM2-F1
#
_entry.id   AF-A0A7Y1TYM2-F1
#
_cell.length_a   1.000
_cell.length_b   1.000
_cell.length_c   1.000
_cell.angle_alpha   90.00
_cell.angle_beta   90.00
_cell.angle_gamma   90.00
#
_symmetry.space_group_name_H-M   'P 1'
#
loop_
_entity.id
_entity.type
_entity.pdbx_description
1 polymer ?
#
loop_
_entity_poly.entity_id
_entity_poly.type
_entity_poly.pdbx_seq_one_letter_code
_entity_poly.pdbx_strand_id
1 'polypeptide(L)' 'MSASTIQDWTVQHVSLAGKGTRDVEYRVYRDGDRHYQEIRNLGGTPIHTLELPDGMKLDKSSYEVLLRYVLLDVVAA' A
#
# COMPACT_ATOMS: atom_id res chain seq x y z
N MET A 1 -4.78 -22.02 -0.24
CA MET A 1 -5.51 -20.74 -0.36
C MET A 1 -4.67 -19.84 -1.24
N SER A 2 -5.15 -19.56 -2.45
CA SER A 2 -4.35 -18.95 -3.52
C SER A 2 -4.57 -17.44 -3.51
N ALA A 3 -3.78 -16.70 -2.72
CA ALA A 3 -3.78 -15.25 -2.80
C ALA A 3 -3.46 -14.84 -4.25
N SER A 4 -4.37 -14.10 -4.89
CA SER A 4 -4.20 -13.63 -6.26
C SER A 4 -3.52 -12.28 -6.23
N THR A 5 -2.27 -12.21 -6.66
CA THR A 5 -1.54 -10.94 -6.77
C THR A 5 -2.16 -10.07 -7.87
N ILE A 6 -2.61 -8.88 -7.51
CA ILE A 6 -3.12 -7.86 -8.44
C ILE A 6 -1.97 -6.95 -8.87
N GLN A 7 -1.15 -6.55 -7.89
CA GLN A 7 0.06 -5.80 -8.09
C GLN A 7 1.14 -6.40 -7.21
N ASP A 8 2.23 -6.81 -7.85
CA ASP A 8 3.39 -7.32 -7.13
C ASP A 8 4.18 -6.18 -6.47
N TRP A 9 5.14 -6.52 -5.61
CA TRP A 9 5.96 -5.58 -4.88
C TRP A 9 6.50 -4.48 -5.78
N THR A 10 6.03 -3.26 -5.50
CA THR A 10 6.40 -2.06 -6.23
C THR A 10 7.03 -1.09 -5.26
N VAL A 11 8.27 -0.71 -5.53
CA VAL A 11 8.93 0.37 -4.81
C VAL A 11 8.25 1.69 -5.18
N GLN A 12 7.90 2.46 -4.18
CA GLN A 12 7.40 3.82 -4.36
C GLN A 12 8.11 4.83 -3.48
N HIS A 13 8.40 5.97 -4.11
CA HIS A 13 8.96 7.14 -3.46
C HIS A 13 7.81 8.07 -3.06
N VAL A 14 7.51 8.11 -1.76
CA VAL A 14 6.37 8.84 -1.22
C VAL A 14 6.85 10.13 -0.57
N SER A 15 6.47 11.27 -1.14
CA SER A 15 6.64 12.58 -0.52
C SER A 15 5.53 12.81 0.51
N LEU A 16 5.91 12.91 1.79
CA LEU A 16 5.03 13.21 2.90
C LEU A 16 5.11 14.72 3.17
N ALA A 17 4.00 15.43 2.96
CA ALA A 17 3.93 16.87 3.14
C ALA A 17 4.42 17.26 4.55
N GLY A 18 5.53 17.99 4.63
CA GLY A 18 6.14 18.45 5.89
C GLY A 18 6.96 17.42 6.67
N LYS A 19 7.02 16.14 6.22
CA LYS A 19 7.79 15.07 6.88
C LYS A 19 8.92 14.48 6.03
N GLY A 20 9.17 15.07 4.86
CA GLY A 20 10.20 14.61 3.93
C GLY A 20 9.70 13.47 3.03
N THR A 21 10.63 12.76 2.43
CA THR A 21 10.33 11.65 1.52
C THR A 21 10.65 10.31 2.16
N ARG A 22 9.85 9.29 1.86
CA ARG A 22 10.08 7.93 2.33
C ARG A 22 9.93 6.94 1.18
N ASP A 23 10.90 6.04 1.09
CA ASP A 23 10.83 4.90 0.19
C ASP A 23 10.16 3.72 0.89
N VAL A 24 9.16 3.17 0.23
CA VAL A 24 8.39 2.03 0.69
C VAL A 24 8.18 1.06 -0.45
N GLU A 25 7.87 -0.18 -0.12
CA GLU A 25 7.35 -1.16 -1.06
C GLU A 25 5.90 -1.45 -0.72
N TYR A 26 5.07 -1.60 -1.74
CA TYR A 26 3.72 -2.08 -1.53
C TYR A 26 3.35 -3.15 -2.55
N ARG A 27 2.44 -4.03 -2.15
CA ARG A 27 1.77 -4.97 -3.03
C ARG A 27 0.27 -4.87 -2.83
N VAL A 28 -0.49 -5.26 -3.86
CA VAL A 28 -1.93 -5.44 -3.77
C VAL A 28 -2.26 -6.87 -4.13
N TYR A 29 -2.97 -7.55 -3.25
CA TYR A 29 -3.40 -8.91 -3.46
C TYR A 29 -4.83 -9.10 -3.01
N ARG A 30 -5.48 -10.10 -3.60
CA ARG A 30 -6.78 -10.57 -3.18
C ARG A 30 -6.63 -11.88 -2.43
N ASP A 31 -7.25 -11.98 -1.27
CA ASP A 31 -7.36 -13.21 -0.50
C ASP A 31 -8.85 -13.52 -0.24
N GLY A 32 -9.34 -14.58 -0.87
CA GLY A 32 -10.78 -14.84 -0.99
C GLY A 32 -11.48 -13.74 -1.78
N ASP A 33 -12.50 -13.12 -1.18
CA ASP A 33 -13.21 -11.96 -1.74
C ASP A 33 -12.57 -10.62 -1.34
N ARG A 34 -11.68 -10.62 -0.35
CA ARG A 34 -11.11 -9.39 0.22
C ARG A 34 -9.86 -8.94 -0.51
N HIS A 35 -9.70 -7.64 -0.62
CA HIS A 35 -8.55 -7.00 -1.24
C HIS A 35 -7.67 -6.37 -0.17
N TYR A 36 -6.36 -6.50 -0.33
CA TYR A 36 -5.39 -6.00 0.65
C TYR A 36 -4.31 -5.21 -0.06
N GLN A 37 -3.98 -4.04 0.50
CA GLN A 37 -2.77 -3.30 0.19
C GLN A 37 -1.80 -3.47 1.37
N GLU A 38 -0.71 -4.19 1.13
CA GLU A 38 0.33 -4.36 2.13
C GLU A 38 1.49 -3.42 1.84
N ILE A 39 2.00 -2.76 2.88
CA ILE A 39 3.02 -1.72 2.81
C ILE A 39 4.18 -2.12 3.72
N ARG A 40 5.39 -2.05 3.19
CA ARG A 40 6.64 -2.41 3.86
C ARG A 40 7.70 -1.33 3.65
N ASN A 41 8.69 -1.29 4.54
CA ASN A 41 9.94 -0.58 4.24
C ASN A 41 10.76 -1.40 3.23
N LEU A 42 11.74 -0.77 2.57
CA LEU A 42 12.69 -1.43 1.68
C LEU A 42 13.48 -2.60 2.35
N GLY A 43 13.54 -2.62 3.68
CA GLY A 43 14.12 -3.74 4.45
C GLY A 43 13.17 -4.91 4.68
N GLY A 44 12.00 -4.94 4.04
CA GLY A 44 10.98 -5.99 4.19
C GLY A 44 10.20 -5.94 5.51
N THR A 45 10.46 -4.96 6.37
CA THR A 45 9.69 -4.78 7.62
C THR A 45 8.28 -4.28 7.31
N PRO A 46 7.22 -4.95 7.81
CA PRO A 46 5.86 -4.49 7.60
C PRO A 46 5.63 -3.14 8.28
N ILE A 47 5.02 -2.21 7.54
CA ILE A 47 4.57 -0.91 8.06
C ILE A 47 3.09 -0.99 8.38
N HIS A 48 2.28 -1.40 7.40
CA HIS A 48 0.83 -1.43 7.54
C HIS A 48 0.20 -2.35 6.47
N THR A 49 -0.97 -2.91 6.77
CA THR A 49 -1.80 -3.65 5.81
C THR A 49 -3.20 -3.10 5.86
N LEU A 50 -3.68 -2.60 4.73
CA LEU A 50 -5.01 -2.01 4.59
C LEU A 50 -5.94 -3.00 3.86
N GLU A 51 -7.12 -3.24 4.41
CA GLU A 51 -8.21 -3.91 3.68
C GLU A 51 -8.90 -2.89 2.76
N LEU A 52 -8.95 -3.19 1.47
CA LEU A 52 -9.58 -2.37 0.44
C LEU A 52 -11.04 -2.80 0.28
N PRO A 53 -12.01 -1.87 0.25
CA PRO A 53 -13.42 -2.21 0.08
C PRO A 53 -13.72 -2.91 -1.24
N ASP A 54 -14.70 -3.82 -1.22
CA ASP A 54 -15.22 -4.46 -2.42
C ASP A 54 -15.79 -3.42 -3.38
N GLY A 55 -15.24 -3.37 -4.60
CA GLY A 55 -15.58 -2.37 -5.63
C GLY A 55 -14.46 -1.40 -5.97
N MET A 56 -13.39 -1.34 -5.17
CA MET A 56 -12.17 -0.61 -5.52
C MET A 56 -11.30 -1.42 -6.50
N LYS A 57 -11.77 -1.59 -7.75
CA LYS A 57 -10.88 -1.88 -8.88
C LYS A 57 -10.14 -0.60 -9.23
N LEU A 58 -9.12 -0.33 -8.43
CA LEU A 58 -8.34 0.87 -8.54
C LEU A 58 -7.27 0.69 -9.62
N ASP A 59 -7.18 1.67 -10.51
CA ASP A 59 -6.00 1.84 -11.34
C ASP A 59 -4.77 2.03 -10.45
N LYS A 60 -3.59 1.68 -10.97
CA LYS A 60 -2.32 1.78 -10.23
C LYS A 60 -2.12 3.12 -9.53
N SER A 61 -2.49 4.22 -10.20
CA SER A 61 -2.44 5.58 -9.65
C SER A 61 -3.25 5.76 -8.36
N SER A 62 -4.38 5.07 -8.24
CA SER A 62 -5.24 5.14 -7.06
C SER A 62 -4.64 4.40 -5.87
N TYR A 63 -3.91 3.29 -6.08
CA TYR A 63 -3.15 2.65 -5.00
C TYR A 63 -2.02 3.53 -4.48
N GLU A 64 -1.37 4.31 -5.35
CA GLU A 64 -0.33 5.25 -4.95
C GLU A 64 -0.88 6.43 -4.15
N VAL A 65 -2.08 6.90 -4.50
CA VAL A 65 -2.78 7.95 -3.74
C VAL A 65 -3.17 7.43 -2.35
N LEU A 66 -3.79 6.24 -2.27
CA LEU A 66 -4.11 5.60 -0.99
C LEU A 66 -2.86 5.40 -0.12
N LEU A 67 -1.77 4.90 -0.71
CA LEU A 67 -0.50 4.71 -0.03
C LEU A 67 -0.02 6.00 0.64
N ARG A 68 -0.09 7.14 -0.06
CA ARG A 68 0.30 8.46 0.49
C ARG A 68 -0.57 8.86 1.68
N TYR A 69 -1.89 8.69 1.58
CA TYR A 69 -2.80 9.03 2.68
C TYR A 69 -2.59 8.13 3.92
N VAL A 70 -2.43 6.83 3.71
CA VAL A 70 -2.16 5.87 4.80
C VAL A 70 -0.83 6.17 5.47
N LEU A 71 0.24 6.44 4.70
CA LEU A 71 1.53 6.78 5.28
C LEU A 71 1.51 8.11 6.01
N LEU A 72 0.74 9.09 5.54
CA LEU A 72 0.55 10.34 6.28
C LEU A 72 -0.11 10.09 7.64
N ASP A 73 -1.13 9.25 7.70
CA ASP A 73 -1.85 8.93 8.95
C ASP A 73 -1.00 8.08 9.90
N VAL A 74 -0.42 6.98 9.40
CA VAL A 74 0.37 6.02 10.20
C VAL A 74 1.70 6.60 10.68
N VAL A 75 2.36 7.46 9.89
CA VAL A 75 3.62 8.12 10.30
C VAL A 75 3.36 9.42 11.07
N ALA A 76 2.10 9.91 11.10
CA ALA A 76 1.73 11.03 11.96
C ALA A 76 1.57 10.67 13.44
N ALA A 77 1.26 9.42 13.74
CA ALA A 77 1.20 8.87 15.11
C ALA A 77 2.59 8.60 15.69
#